data_AF-A0A7Y7HAK0-F1
#
_entry.id   AF-A0A7Y7HAK0-F1
#
_cell.length_a   1.000
_cell.length_b   1.000
_cell.length_c   1.000
_cell.angle_alpha   90.00
_cell.angle_beta   90.00
_cell.angle_gamma   90.00
#
_symmetry.space_group_name_H-M   'P 1'
#
loop_
_entity.id
_entity.type
_entity.pdbx_description
1 polymer ?
#
loop_
_entity_poly.entity_id
_entity_poly.type
_entity_poly.pdbx_seq_one_letter_code
_entity_poly.pdbx_strand_id
1 'polypeptide(L)' 'MVKATKLNSTFAELGMDPSFVQQARLLGLQTIADVMAVNLPRLKKHPNFTYTWYANMLDLLQAHNLLKKFQADQL' A
#
# COMPACT_ATOMS: atom_id res chain seq x y z
N MET A 1 -11.23 -4.91 14.90
CA MET A 1 -11.92 -4.84 13.60
C MET A 1 -11.48 -3.57 12.89
N VAL A 2 -10.72 -3.66 11.81
CA VAL A 2 -10.44 -2.49 10.96
C VAL A 2 -11.78 -2.13 10.31
N LYS A 3 -12.36 -0.98 10.65
CA LYS A 3 -13.62 -0.51 10.04
C LYS A 3 -13.40 -0.48 8.53
N ALA A 4 -14.29 -1.10 7.75
CA ALA A 4 -14.25 -1.16 6.29
C ALA A 4 -14.01 0.21 5.62
N THR A 5 -14.40 1.29 6.31
CA THR A 5 -14.15 2.69 5.93
C THR A 5 -12.67 3.01 5.69
N LYS A 6 -11.73 2.43 6.45
CA LYS A 6 -10.30 2.76 6.34
C LYS A 6 -9.60 2.10 5.14
N LEU A 7 -10.17 1.03 4.57
CA LEU A 7 -9.56 0.33 3.43
C LEU A 7 -9.71 1.11 2.13
N ASN A 8 -10.82 1.82 2.00
CA ASN A 8 -11.14 2.62 0.81
C ASN A 8 -10.68 4.09 0.95
N SER A 9 -10.21 4.50 2.14
CA SER A 9 -9.57 5.79 2.31
C SER A 9 -8.30 5.84 1.49
N THR A 10 -8.09 6.98 0.83
CA THR A 10 -6.87 7.26 0.10
C THR A 10 -5.70 7.43 1.05
N PHE A 11 -4.46 7.19 0.56
CA PHE A 11 -3.26 7.43 1.36
C PHE A 11 -3.15 8.88 1.87
N ALA A 12 -3.68 9.85 1.11
CA ALA A 12 -3.73 11.25 1.53
C ALA A 12 -4.67 11.46 2.72
N GLU A 13 -5.87 10.86 2.71
CA GLU A 13 -6.81 10.91 3.83
C GLU A 13 -6.28 10.19 5.07
N LEU A 14 -5.40 9.21 4.87
CA LEU A 14 -4.68 8.52 5.95
C LEU A 14 -3.49 9.31 6.50
N GLY A 15 -3.21 10.50 5.96
CA GLY A 15 -2.13 11.38 6.43
C GLY A 15 -0.73 10.90 6.04
N MET A 16 -0.59 10.08 4.99
CA MET A 16 0.71 9.64 4.50
C MET A 16 1.51 10.80 3.91
N ASP A 17 2.84 10.67 3.96
CA ASP A 17 3.77 11.66 3.41
C ASP A 17 3.47 11.94 1.91
N PRO A 18 3.49 13.22 1.47
CA PRO A 18 3.18 13.57 0.08
C PRO A 18 4.03 12.84 -0.97
N SER A 19 5.30 12.55 -0.67
CA SER A 19 6.19 11.81 -1.58
C SER A 19 5.73 10.36 -1.72
N PHE A 20 5.31 9.72 -0.62
CA PHE A 20 4.72 8.39 -0.63
C PHE A 20 3.43 8.36 -1.46
N VAL A 21 2.54 9.33 -1.25
CA VAL A 21 1.26 9.44 -1.97
C VAL A 21 1.50 9.63 -3.47
N GLN A 22 2.43 10.51 -3.84
CA GLN A 22 2.75 10.75 -5.25
C GLN A 22 3.32 9.50 -5.92
N GLN A 23 4.24 8.80 -5.25
CA GLN A 23 4.82 7.57 -5.78
C GLN A 23 3.79 6.44 -5.87
N ALA A 24 2.87 6.33 -4.90
CA ALA A 24 1.76 5.39 -4.96
C ALA A 24 0.86 5.66 -6.17
N ARG A 25 0.53 6.93 -6.45
CA ARG A 25 -0.24 7.31 -7.64
C ARG A 25 0.48 6.93 -8.93
N LEU A 26 1.79 7.14 -9.00
CA LEU A 26 2.61 6.72 -10.16
C LEU A 26 2.66 5.20 -10.33
N LEU A 27 2.41 4.43 -9.27
CA LEU A 27 2.28 2.98 -9.27
C LEU A 27 0.84 2.52 -9.56
N GLY A 28 -0.10 3.45 -9.74
CA GLY A 28 -1.52 3.15 -9.94
C GLY A 28 -2.27 2.76 -8.66
N LEU A 29 -1.73 3.09 -7.48
CA LEU A 29 -2.27 2.74 -6.17
C LEU A 29 -2.71 4.01 -5.44
N GLN A 30 -3.93 4.03 -4.89
CA GLN A 30 -4.45 5.19 -4.16
C GLN A 30 -4.92 4.85 -2.75
N THR A 31 -5.33 3.60 -2.51
CA THR A 31 -5.95 3.14 -1.28
C THR A 31 -5.26 1.90 -0.72
N ILE A 32 -5.52 1.57 0.55
CA ILE A 32 -5.07 0.31 1.15
C ILE A 32 -5.67 -0.88 0.40
N ALA A 33 -6.92 -0.79 -0.06
CA ALA A 33 -7.56 -1.85 -0.84
C ALA A 33 -6.80 -2.15 -2.14
N ASP A 34 -6.31 -1.12 -2.85
CA ASP A 34 -5.52 -1.30 -4.07
C ASP A 34 -4.23 -2.07 -3.78
N VAL A 35 -3.56 -1.72 -2.67
CA VAL A 35 -2.34 -2.42 -2.21
C VAL A 35 -2.63 -3.87 -1.88
N MET A 36 -3.73 -4.15 -1.18
CA MET A 36 -4.11 -5.53 -0.81
C MET A 36 -4.41 -6.40 -2.04
N ALA A 37 -4.90 -5.79 -3.13
CA ALA A 37 -5.23 -6.48 -4.38
C ALA A 37 -4.08 -6.53 -5.41
N VAL A 38 -2.94 -5.91 -5.11
CA VAL A 38 -1.86 -5.77 -6.09
C VAL A 38 -1.16 -7.09 -6.37
N ASN A 39 -0.73 -7.29 -7.62
CA ASN A 39 0.22 -8.35 -7.96
C ASN A 39 1.64 -7.86 -7.65
N LEU A 40 2.21 -8.28 -6.53
CA LEU A 40 3.53 -7.79 -6.08
C LEU A 40 4.66 -8.10 -7.06
N PRO A 41 4.77 -9.30 -7.69
CA PRO A 41 5.77 -9.54 -8.73
C PRO A 41 5.70 -8.56 -9.91
N ARG A 42 4.49 -8.15 -10.34
CA ARG A 42 4.30 -7.15 -11.38
C ARG A 42 4.65 -5.76 -10.89
N LEU A 43 4.23 -5.41 -9.67
CA LEU A 43 4.52 -4.10 -9.06
C LEU A 43 6.03 -3.86 -8.92
N LYS A 44 6.81 -4.88 -8.51
CA LYS A 44 8.27 -4.81 -8.38
C LYS A 44 9.00 -4.51 -9.68
N LYS A 45 8.38 -4.77 -10.83
CA LYS A 45 8.93 -4.47 -12.17
C LYS A 45 8.59 -3.05 -12.65
N HIS A 46 7.75 -2.32 -11.93
CA HIS A 46 7.34 -0.98 -12.31
C HIS A 46 8.50 0.03 -12.11
N PRO A 47 8.77 0.95 -13.05
CA PRO A 47 9.92 1.86 -12.98
C PRO A 47 9.88 2.80 -11.76
N ASN A 48 8.69 3.14 -11.29
CA ASN A 48 8.51 3.98 -10.09
C ASN A 48 8.51 3.17 -8.78
N PHE A 49 8.72 1.84 -8.83
CA PHE A 49 8.79 1.03 -7.63
C PHE A 49 10.16 1.18 -6.97
N THR A 50 10.18 1.36 -5.65
CA THR A 50 11.42 1.37 -4.86
C THR A 50 11.24 0.55 -3.60
N TYR A 51 12.33 -0.04 -3.10
CA TYR A 51 12.30 -0.79 -1.85
C TYR A 51 12.01 0.11 -0.64
N THR A 52 12.40 1.39 -0.67
CA THR A 52 12.06 2.37 0.36
C THR A 52 10.55 2.61 0.43
N TRP A 53 9.92 2.85 -0.73
CA TRP A 53 8.45 2.99 -0.78
C TRP A 53 7.75 1.72 -0.33
N TYR A 54 8.27 0.55 -0.74
CA TYR A 54 7.72 -0.74 -0.32
C TYR A 54 7.80 -0.94 1.20
N ALA A 55 8.93 -0.60 1.84
CA ALA A 55 9.07 -0.67 3.29
C ALA A 55 8.04 0.22 4.00
N ASN A 56 7.90 1.49 3.58
CA ASN A 56 6.89 2.40 4.13
C ASN A 56 5.46 1.87 3.96
N MET A 57 5.18 1.19 2.84
CA MET A 57 3.90 0.55 2.60
C MET A 57 3.66 -0.63 3.56
N LEU A 58 4.68 -1.46 3.83
CA LEU A 58 4.57 -2.54 4.81
C LEU A 58 4.32 -2.01 6.22
N ASP A 59 4.97 -0.93 6.61
CA ASP A 59 4.76 -0.26 7.91
C ASP A 59 3.32 0.25 8.04
N LEU A 60 2.77 0.86 6.97
CA LEU A 60 1.36 1.25 6.90
C LEU A 60 0.44 0.04 7.11
N LEU A 61 0.69 -1.07 6.40
CA LEU A 61 -0.10 -2.29 6.57
C LEU A 61 0.01 -2.85 7.99
N GLN A 62 1.19 -2.76 8.62
CA GLN A 62 1.39 -3.19 10.00
C GLN A 62 0.59 -2.33 10.99
N ALA A 63 0.62 -1.00 10.84
CA ALA A 63 -0.16 -0.07 11.66
C ALA A 63 -1.68 -0.34 11.56
N HIS A 64 -2.13 -0.88 10.42
CA HIS A 64 -3.51 -1.27 10.20
C HIS A 64 -3.81 -2.75 10.53
N ASN A 65 -2.85 -3.52 11.04
CA ASN A 65 -2.95 -4.97 11.30
C ASN A 65 -3.29 -5.81 10.05
N LEU A 66 -2.87 -5.35 8.87
CA LEU A 66 -3.12 -5.99 7.58
C LEU A 66 -1.88 -6.69 7.02
N LEU A 67 -0.68 -6.40 7.54
CA LEU A 67 0.58 -6.93 7.02
C LEU A 67 0.59 -8.47 6.89
N LYS A 68 0.14 -9.18 7.94
CA LYS A 68 0.08 -10.65 7.92
C LYS A 68 -0.83 -11.17 6.81
N LYS A 69 -1.98 -10.53 6.62
CA LYS A 69 -2.92 -10.91 5.56
C LYS A 69 -2.31 -10.66 4.19
N PHE A 70 -1.72 -9.49 3.98
CA PHE A 70 -1.04 -9.16 2.74
C PHE A 70 0.05 -10.18 2.40
N GLN A 71 0.92 -10.52 3.35
CA GLN A 71 1.97 -11.52 3.13
C GLN A 71 1.41 -12.90 2.76
N ALA A 72 0.33 -13.34 3.42
CA ALA A 72 -0.33 -14.60 3.10
C ALA A 72 -0.96 -14.60 1.69
N ASP A 73 -1.51 -13.47 1.24
CA ASP A 73 -2.11 -13.31 -0.08
C ASP A 73 -1.05 -13.19 -1.22
N GLN A 74 0.23 -12.98 -0.88
CA GLN A 74 1.34 -12.80 -1.85
C GLN A 74 2.31 -13.99 -1.92
N LEU A 75 2.11 -15.03 -1.10
CA LEU A 75 2.81 -16.32 -1.15
C LEU A 75 2.16 -17.23 -2.18
#